data_AF-A0A8H9M2D3-F1
#
_entry.id   AF-A0A8H9M2D3-F1
#
_cell.length_a   1.000
_cell.length_b   1.000
_cell.length_c   1.000
_cell.angle_alpha   90.00
_cell.angle_beta   90.00
_cell.angle_gamma   90.00
#
_symmetry.space_group_name_H-M   'P 1'
#
loop_
_entity.id
_entity.type
_entity.pdbx_description
1 polymer ?
#
loop_
_entity_poly.entity_id
_entity_poly.type
_entity_poly.pdbx_seq_one_letter_code
_entity_poly.pdbx_strand_id
1 'polypeptide(L)' 'MARAGVTYHDIAKAAEAIKTHGQEPTVDRVREHLGTGSKSTIAPLLKRWRSDRPMSVDCRTTSSR' A
#
# COMPACT_ATOMS: atom_id res chain seq x y z
N MET A 1 9.05 9.05 -24.98
CA MET A 1 8.06 8.97 -23.89
C MET A 1 8.76 8.77 -22.56
N ALA A 2 8.61 9.71 -21.63
CA ALA A 2 9.17 9.57 -20.29
C ALA A 2 8.55 8.36 -19.60
N ARG A 3 9.38 7.38 -19.23
CA ARG A 3 9.00 6.31 -18.31
C ARG A 3 8.71 6.99 -16.97
N ALA A 4 7.45 7.31 -16.71
CA ALA A 4 7.01 7.74 -15.40
C ALA A 4 7.27 6.58 -14.44
N GLY A 5 8.45 6.61 -13.82
CA GLY A 5 8.81 5.65 -12.78
C GLY A 5 7.86 5.84 -11.61
N VAL A 6 7.31 4.73 -11.13
CA VAL A 6 6.53 4.74 -9.88
C VAL A 6 7.45 5.08 -8.72
N THR A 7 7.14 6.16 -8.00
CA THR A 7 7.90 6.55 -6.82
C THR A 7 7.29 5.96 -5.55
N TYR A 8 8.06 5.96 -4.46
CA TYR A 8 7.55 5.57 -3.14
C TYR A 8 6.32 6.40 -2.74
N HIS A 9 6.31 7.69 -3.07
CA HIS A 9 5.23 8.60 -2.72
C HIS A 9 3.93 8.27 -3.44
N ASP A 10 4.01 7.88 -4.72
CA ASP A 10 2.84 7.41 -5.48
C ASP A 10 2.24 6.15 -4.86
N ILE A 11 3.10 5.21 -4.46
CA ILE A 11 2.69 3.96 -3.80
C ILE A 11 2.08 4.22 -2.44
N ALA A 12 2.65 5.14 -1.66
CA ALA A 12 2.11 5.52 -0.37
C ALA A 12 0.70 6.11 -0.50
N LYS A 13 0.50 7.04 -1.44
CA LYS A 13 -0.82 7.62 -1.73
C LYS A 13 -1.84 6.58 -2.17
N ALA A 14 -1.47 5.72 -3.12
CA ALA A 14 -2.35 4.66 -3.60
C ALA A 14 -2.71 3.67 -2.49
N ALA A 15 -1.72 3.25 -1.69
CA ALA A 15 -1.92 2.33 -0.58
C ALA A 15 -2.79 2.94 0.53
N GLU A 16 -2.62 4.23 0.82
CA GLU A 16 -3.49 4.97 1.75
C GLU A 16 -4.92 5.05 1.25
N ALA A 17 -5.12 5.41 -0.03
CA ALA A 17 -6.46 5.48 -0.61
C ALA A 17 -7.18 4.13 -0.46
N ILE A 18 -6.53 3.03 -0.86
CA ILE A 18 -7.08 1.67 -0.75
C ILE A 18 -7.41 1.33 0.71
N LYS A 19 -6.53 1.67 1.65
CA LYS A 19 -6.74 1.43 3.08
C LYS A 19 -7.90 2.25 3.65
N THR A 20 -8.07 3.50 3.21
CA THR A 20 -9.22 4.35 3.56
C THR A 20 -10.54 3.77 3.04
N HIS A 21 -10.52 3.07 1.90
CA HIS A 21 -11.66 2.31 1.40
C HIS A 21 -11.95 1.02 2.19
N GLY A 22 -11.21 0.73 3.28
CA GLY A 22 -11.34 -0.49 4.06
C GLY A 22 -10.81 -1.73 3.34
N GLN A 23 -10.07 -1.54 2.25
CA GLN A 23 -9.49 -2.62 1.45
C GLN A 23 -8.01 -2.81 1.78
N GLU A 24 -7.52 -4.02 1.55
CA GLU A 24 -6.10 -4.28 1.74
C GLU A 24 -5.28 -3.75 0.54
N PRO A 25 -4.28 -2.88 0.75
CA PRO A 25 -3.46 -2.32 -0.32
C PRO A 25 -2.48 -3.38 -0.83
N THR A 26 -2.87 -4.15 -1.85
CA THR A 26 -2.03 -5.18 -2.48
C THR A 26 -1.27 -4.62 -3.69
N VAL A 27 -0.23 -5.34 -4.13
CA VAL A 27 0.59 -4.94 -5.28
C VAL A 27 -0.26 -4.74 -6.54
N ASP A 28 -1.27 -5.59 -6.73
CA ASP A 28 -2.15 -5.52 -7.89
C ASP A 28 -3.04 -4.28 -7.84
N ARG A 29 -3.73 -4.03 -6.71
CA ARG A 29 -4.57 -2.83 -6.53
C ARG A 29 -3.80 -1.52 -6.63
N VAL A 30 -2.61 -1.46 -6.02
CA VAL A 30 -1.75 -0.28 -6.11
C VAL A 30 -1.33 -0.05 -7.57
N ARG A 31 -1.01 -1.12 -8.30
CA ARG A 31 -0.67 -1.03 -9.72
C ARG A 31 -1.86 -0.60 -10.57
N GLU A 32 -3.05 -1.13 -10.32
CA GLU A 32 -4.29 -0.71 -11.01
C GLU A 32 -4.59 0.77 -10.73
N HIS A 33 -4.42 1.21 -9.48
CA HIS A 33 -4.63 2.61 -9.10
C HIS A 33 -3.62 3.56 -9.76
N LEU A 34 -2.37 3.14 -9.90
CA LEU A 34 -1.31 3.95 -10.53
C LEU A 34 -1.30 3.86 -12.06
N GLY A 35 -1.86 2.79 -12.65
CA GLY A 35 -1.85 2.53 -14.10
C GLY A 35 -0.47 2.28 -14.71
N THR A 36 0.61 2.39 -13.92
CA THR A 36 2.00 2.24 -14.33
C THR A 36 2.84 1.58 -13.24
N GLY A 37 4.01 1.07 -13.61
CA GLY A 37 4.95 0.40 -12.70
C GLY A 37 4.88 -1.13 -12.75
N SER A 38 6.04 -1.75 -12.66
CA SER A 38 6.17 -3.21 -12.61
C SER A 38 5.88 -3.73 -11.21
N LYS A 39 5.26 -4.92 -11.11
CA LYS A 39 5.02 -5.59 -9.82
C LYS A 39 6.30 -5.73 -8.99
N SER A 40 7.43 -5.97 -9.65
CA SER A 40 8.76 -6.09 -9.05
C SER A 40 9.26 -4.78 -8.41
N THR A 41 8.80 -3.62 -8.89
CA THR A 41 9.12 -2.30 -8.32
C THR A 41 8.16 -1.94 -7.19
N ILE A 42 6.88 -2.26 -7.36
CA ILE A 42 5.83 -1.91 -6.39
C ILE A 42 5.93 -2.78 -5.13
N ALA A 43 6.20 -4.08 -5.25
CA ALA A 43 6.27 -5.00 -4.13
C ALA A 43 7.23 -4.57 -3.00
N PRO A 44 8.51 -4.25 -3.26
CA PRO A 44 9.43 -3.82 -2.20
C PRO A 44 9.05 -2.46 -1.60
N LEU A 45 8.54 -1.53 -2.42
CA LEU A 45 8.13 -0.19 -1.97
C LEU A 45 6.86 -0.23 -1.10
N LEU A 46 5.88 -1.06 -1.48
CA LEU A 46 4.67 -1.29 -0.71
C LEU A 46 4.98 -1.99 0.62
N LYS A 47 5.89 -2.98 0.60
CA LYS A 47 6.37 -3.62 1.84
C LYS A 47 7.01 -2.59 2.77
N ARG A 48 7.87 -1.73 2.24
CA ARG A 48 8.48 -0.63 3.00
C ARG A 48 7.42 0.31 3.59
N TRP A 49 6.42 0.71 2.82
CA TRP A 49 5.32 1.56 3.32
C TRP A 49 4.53 0.89 4.45
N ARG A 50 4.26 -0.43 4.34
CA ARG A 50 3.61 -1.20 5.40
C ARG A 50 4.49 -1.36 6.65
N SER A 51 5.81 -1.42 6.50
CA SER A 51 6.74 -1.48 7.65
C SER A 51 6.95 -0.12 8.32
N ASP A 52 6.95 0.96 7.54
CA ASP A 52 7.07 2.34 8.02
C ASP A 52 5.85 2.76 8.84
N ARG A 53 4.67 2.23 8.49
CA ARG A 53 3.47 2.34 9.29
C ARG A 53 3.40 1.14 10.21
N PRO A 54 3.91 1.20 11.46
CA PRO A 54 3.58 0.16 12.42
C PRO A 54 2.07 0.04 12.39
N MET A 55 1.62 -1.14 11.97
CA MET A 55 0.25 -1.56 12.16
C MET A 55 -0.06 -1.17 13.59
N SER A 56 -0.92 -0.17 13.76
CA SER A 56 -1.62 0.03 15.00
C SER A 56 -2.34 -1.29 15.18
N VAL A 57 -1.66 -2.21 15.85
CA VAL A 57 -2.24 -3.33 16.56
C VAL A 57 -3.13 -2.66 17.58
N ASP A 58 -4.31 -2.24 17.12
CA ASP A 58 -5.41 -2.06 18.02
C ASP A 58 -5.67 -3.46 18.58
N CYS A 59 -5.08 -3.71 19.74
CA CYS A 59 -5.31 -4.88 20.55
C CYS A 59 -6.68 -4.81 21.26
N ARG A 60 -7.66 -4.07 20.72
CA ARG A 60 -8.99 -3.92 21.31
C ARG A 60 -10.05 -4.50 20.39
N THR A 61 -10.06 -5.82 20.28
CA THR A 61 -11.33 -6.53 20.08
C THR A 61 -11.31 -7.85 20.83
N THR A 62 -11.95 -7.80 22.01
CA THR A 62 -12.72 -8.86 22.66
C THR A 62 -11.99 -10.10 23.21
N SER A 63 -11.29 -9.92 24.33
CA SER A 63 -11.31 -10.94 25.38
C SER A 63 -12.36 -10.50 26.42
N SER A 64 -13.59 -10.97 26.23
CA SER A 64 -14.68 -10.86 27.20
C SER A 64 -15.54 -12.10 27.07
N ARG A 65 -15.03 -13.23 27.56
CA ARG A 65 -15.68 -14.08 28.56
C ARG A 65 -14.83 -15.30 28.88
#